data_AF-U6M068-F1
#
_entry.id   AF-U6M068-F1
#
_cell.length_a   1.000
_cell.length_b   1.000
_cell.length_c   1.000
_cell.angle_alpha   90.00
_cell.angle_beta   90.00
_cell.angle_gamma   90.00
#
_symmetry.space_group_name_H-M   'P 1'
#
loop_
_entity.id
_entity.type
_entity.pdbx_description
1 polymer ?
#
loop_
_entity_poly.entity_id
_entity_poly.type
_entity_poly.pdbx_seq_one_letter_code
_entity_poly.pdbx_strand_id
1 'polypeptide(L)'
;MHAAIREGSLVFPKVPVLQLRGPLGVCQLVETSILNIIGYATLVATNAARHRLAAGWKKKLLEFGARRAQGPDGALTASRYAYLGSFDGTSNVQAAYRFGIPLAGTMSHAFVSSFSSFDDLKNTNSPLGPDFPKTVLAARDEVFNVWPENNFRQMAKEDELVAFVAFALTFPDNFLALVDTYNTLSSGVPNFLAVALALFKIGRKPQGLRIDSGDLAYLSREARRMFRECEKVFGYPFGGLTIVVSNDLNEAAITALNDEGHEADVFGIGTNVVTCQSQPALGMVYKLVELEGKPCMKLSEDVEKTSLPTAKSAYRLYNKAGEPAVDLIQSASMPRPVCGEKLFCKDLYADKKRCFFIPKNVEELLVLFIKDGELVEPIESIEESRARCIRQLQLFRADHLRLHAPT
;
A
#
# COMPACT_ATOMS: atom_id res chain seq x y z
N MET A 1 2.73 -8.59 -32.74
CA MET A 1 3.78 -8.00 -31.88
C MET A 1 3.12 -7.08 -30.86
N HIS A 2 3.40 -7.27 -29.57
CA HIS A 2 2.83 -6.48 -28.49
C HIS A 2 3.96 -5.98 -27.58
N ALA A 3 4.03 -4.68 -27.38
CA ALA A 3 5.05 -4.03 -26.57
C ALA A 3 4.39 -3.27 -25.41
N ALA A 4 4.98 -3.32 -24.22
CA ALA A 4 4.44 -2.71 -23.03
C ALA A 4 5.54 -2.11 -22.16
N ILE A 5 5.17 -1.14 -21.33
CA ILE A 5 6.04 -0.65 -20.25
C ILE A 5 6.05 -1.69 -19.11
N ARG A 6 7.23 -2.01 -18.59
CA ARG A 6 7.38 -2.97 -17.47
C ARG A 6 6.65 -2.47 -16.22
N GLU A 7 5.99 -3.38 -15.49
CA GLU A 7 5.23 -3.06 -14.27
C GLU A 7 6.10 -2.35 -13.22
N GLY A 8 5.53 -1.43 -12.44
CA GLY A 8 6.29 -0.64 -11.47
C GLY A 8 7.12 0.50 -12.06
N SER A 9 7.11 0.69 -13.38
CA SER A 9 7.61 1.94 -13.98
C SER A 9 6.63 3.08 -13.74
N LEU A 10 7.12 4.27 -13.38
CA LEU A 10 6.36 5.51 -13.41
C LEU A 10 6.06 5.84 -14.87
N VAL A 11 4.80 6.14 -15.17
CA VAL A 11 4.31 6.50 -16.50
C VAL A 11 3.62 7.85 -16.41
N PHE A 12 3.67 8.61 -17.51
CA PHE A 12 3.10 9.95 -17.58
C PHE A 12 1.95 10.01 -18.60
N PRO A 13 1.01 10.95 -18.43
CA PRO A 13 -0.05 11.16 -19.40
C PRO A 13 0.50 11.31 -20.82
N LYS A 14 -0.25 10.79 -21.80
CA LYS A 14 0.03 10.88 -23.24
C LYS A 14 1.24 10.06 -23.73
N VAL A 15 1.95 9.34 -22.85
CA VAL A 15 2.93 8.31 -23.24
C VAL A 15 2.22 6.96 -23.43
N PRO A 16 2.45 6.23 -24.55
CA PRO A 16 1.88 4.91 -24.72
C PRO A 16 2.43 3.92 -23.69
N VAL A 17 1.54 3.24 -22.95
CA VAL A 17 1.93 2.21 -21.97
C VAL A 17 1.87 0.79 -22.54
N LEU A 18 1.08 0.59 -23.60
CA LEU A 18 0.91 -0.67 -24.32
C LEU A 18 0.67 -0.36 -25.80
N GLN A 19 1.26 -1.17 -26.67
CA GLN A 19 1.05 -1.17 -28.11
C GLN A 19 0.71 -2.57 -28.60
N LEU A 20 -0.38 -2.70 -29.35
CA LEU A 20 -0.79 -3.94 -29.97
C LEU A 20 -0.69 -3.82 -31.50
N ARG A 21 -0.05 -4.81 -32.13
CA ARG A 21 0.02 -4.95 -33.58
C ARG A 21 -0.40 -6.36 -33.99
N GLY A 22 -1.44 -6.43 -34.82
CA GLY A 22 -2.00 -7.67 -35.35
C GLY A 22 -3.22 -7.39 -36.22
N PRO A 23 -4.01 -8.42 -36.56
CA PRO A 23 -5.26 -8.26 -37.31
C PRO A 23 -6.22 -7.29 -36.59
N LEU A 24 -6.83 -6.38 -37.36
CA LEU A 24 -7.68 -5.31 -36.82
C LEU A 24 -8.79 -5.86 -35.91
N GLY A 25 -9.52 -6.89 -36.35
CA GLY A 25 -10.61 -7.48 -35.57
C GLY A 25 -10.16 -8.02 -34.20
N VAL A 26 -8.97 -8.63 -34.13
CA VAL A 26 -8.41 -9.16 -32.87
C VAL A 26 -7.98 -8.02 -31.94
N CYS A 27 -7.26 -7.03 -32.48
CA CYS A 27 -6.79 -5.89 -31.68
C CYS A 27 -7.96 -5.05 -31.15
N GLN A 28 -9.07 -4.98 -31.89
CA GLN A 28 -10.27 -4.26 -31.47
C GLN A 28 -11.05 -5.02 -30.38
N LEU A 29 -11.09 -6.35 -30.45
CA LEU A 29 -11.83 -7.18 -29.50
C LEU A 29 -11.29 -7.08 -28.07
N VAL A 30 -9.98 -6.91 -27.92
CA VAL A 30 -9.31 -6.89 -26.60
C VAL A 30 -9.29 -5.51 -25.92
N GLU A 31 -9.73 -4.45 -26.61
CA GLU A 31 -9.68 -3.07 -26.10
C GLU A 31 -10.31 -2.94 -24.71
N THR A 32 -11.54 -3.40 -24.55
CA THR A 32 -12.31 -3.25 -23.31
C THR A 32 -11.65 -3.96 -22.13
N SER A 33 -11.23 -5.22 -22.33
CA SER A 33 -10.60 -6.01 -21.28
C SER A 33 -9.26 -5.43 -20.84
N ILE A 34 -8.45 -4.98 -21.79
CA ILE A 34 -7.14 -4.37 -21.52
C ILE A 34 -7.30 -3.06 -20.74
N LEU A 35 -8.24 -2.19 -21.15
CA LEU A 35 -8.50 -0.94 -20.44
C LEU A 35 -8.98 -1.18 -19.00
N ASN A 36 -9.83 -2.19 -18.81
CA ASN A 36 -10.32 -2.56 -17.47
C ASN A 36 -9.18 -3.06 -16.56
N ILE A 37 -8.37 -4.00 -17.05
CA ILE A 37 -7.29 -4.63 -16.28
C ILE A 37 -6.19 -3.60 -15.97
N ILE A 38 -5.63 -2.96 -16.99
CA ILE A 38 -4.49 -2.05 -16.82
C ILE A 38 -4.93 -0.76 -16.09
N GLY A 39 -6.14 -0.28 -16.38
CA GLY A 39 -6.68 0.92 -15.75
C GLY A 39 -6.78 0.78 -14.24
N TYR A 40 -7.41 -0.28 -13.74
CA TYR A 40 -7.57 -0.50 -12.30
C TYR A 40 -6.24 -0.82 -11.61
N ALA A 41 -5.42 -1.69 -12.22
CA ALA A 41 -4.10 -2.04 -11.72
C ALA A 41 -3.20 -0.81 -11.49
N THR A 42 -3.10 0.04 -12.53
CA THR A 42 -2.27 1.25 -12.50
C THR A 42 -2.80 2.24 -11.47
N LEU A 43 -4.13 2.38 -11.38
CA LEU A 43 -4.77 3.28 -10.43
C LEU A 43 -4.46 2.90 -8.99
N VAL A 44 -4.64 1.61 -8.62
CA VAL A 44 -4.36 1.15 -7.24
C VAL A 44 -2.87 1.28 -6.92
N ALA A 45 -1.97 0.89 -7.83
CA ALA A 45 -0.53 1.04 -7.61
C ALA A 45 -0.13 2.50 -7.40
N THR A 46 -0.70 3.42 -8.19
CA THR A 46 -0.46 4.86 -8.06
C THR A 46 -0.98 5.39 -6.73
N ASN A 47 -2.20 4.99 -6.34
CA ASN A 47 -2.81 5.39 -5.10
C ASN A 47 -2.01 4.88 -3.88
N ALA A 48 -1.56 3.63 -3.91
CA ALA A 48 -0.68 3.07 -2.90
C ALA A 48 0.66 3.81 -2.79
N ALA A 49 1.27 4.18 -3.93
CA ALA A 49 2.49 4.98 -3.95
C ALA A 49 2.28 6.36 -3.32
N ARG A 50 1.12 6.99 -3.54
CA ARG A 50 0.77 8.27 -2.90
C ARG A 50 0.64 8.14 -1.38
N HIS A 51 0.00 7.07 -0.89
CA HIS A 51 -0.06 6.79 0.55
C HIS A 51 1.33 6.53 1.14
N ARG A 52 2.22 5.85 0.41
CA ARG A 52 3.63 5.68 0.78
C ARG A 52 4.34 7.03 0.92
N LEU A 53 4.15 7.94 -0.03
CA LEU A 53 4.75 9.28 0.04
C LEU A 53 4.20 10.09 1.23
N ALA A 54 2.91 9.97 1.56
CA ALA A 54 2.32 10.61 2.73
C ALA A 54 2.85 10.03 4.05
N ALA A 55 2.90 8.70 4.18
CA ALA A 55 3.32 8.02 5.41
C ALA A 55 4.84 8.04 5.64
N GLY A 56 5.61 8.26 4.57
CA GLY A 56 7.05 8.12 4.57
C GLY A 56 7.54 6.67 4.62
N TRP A 57 8.87 6.52 4.60
CA TRP A 57 9.53 5.22 4.48
C TRP A 57 9.83 4.53 5.82
N LYS A 58 9.64 5.23 6.94
CA LYS A 58 9.89 4.68 8.29
C LYS A 58 8.71 3.89 8.85
N LYS A 59 7.50 4.15 8.36
CA LYS A 59 6.26 3.54 8.82
C LYS A 59 5.88 2.38 7.90
N LYS A 60 5.23 1.35 8.44
CA LYS A 60 4.71 0.26 7.60
C LYS A 60 3.32 0.58 7.09
N LEU A 61 2.98 0.12 5.89
CA LEU A 61 1.66 0.23 5.29
C LEU A 61 1.07 -1.15 5.03
N LEU A 62 -0.15 -1.39 5.52
CA LEU A 62 -0.87 -2.64 5.33
C LEU A 62 -2.19 -2.40 4.60
N GLU A 63 -2.49 -3.24 3.62
CA GLU A 63 -3.74 -3.19 2.86
C GLU A 63 -4.83 -4.08 3.53
N PHE A 64 -5.89 -3.44 4.03
CA PHE A 64 -7.01 -4.05 4.77
C PHE A 64 -8.38 -3.83 4.11
N GLY A 65 -8.39 -3.51 2.82
CA GLY A 65 -9.54 -3.05 2.06
C GLY A 65 -10.32 -4.15 1.33
N ALA A 66 -9.86 -5.39 1.29
CA ALA A 66 -10.51 -6.50 0.57
C ALA A 66 -12.05 -6.54 0.69
N ARG A 67 -12.62 -6.25 1.87
CA ARG A 67 -14.07 -6.24 2.14
C ARG A 67 -14.86 -5.11 1.44
N ARG A 68 -14.18 -4.11 0.88
CA ARG A 68 -14.74 -2.95 0.16
C ARG A 68 -14.28 -2.87 -1.29
N ALA A 69 -13.38 -3.76 -1.71
CA ALA A 69 -12.90 -3.80 -3.08
C ALA A 69 -14.05 -4.12 -4.06
N GLN A 70 -13.97 -3.58 -5.26
CA GLN A 70 -15.08 -3.60 -6.22
C GLN A 70 -15.03 -4.85 -7.11
N GLY A 71 -16.05 -5.69 -6.99
CA GLY A 71 -16.19 -6.90 -7.80
C GLY A 71 -15.37 -8.10 -7.31
N PRO A 72 -15.54 -9.27 -7.95
CA PRO A 72 -14.96 -10.54 -7.49
C PRO A 72 -13.42 -10.56 -7.53
N ASP A 73 -12.82 -9.95 -8.56
CA ASP A 73 -11.35 -9.87 -8.70
C ASP A 73 -10.75 -8.61 -8.08
N GLY A 74 -11.60 -7.68 -7.61
CA GLY A 74 -11.18 -6.37 -7.10
C GLY A 74 -10.25 -6.50 -5.91
N ALA A 75 -10.56 -7.37 -4.95
CA ALA A 75 -9.75 -7.57 -3.75
C ALA A 75 -8.36 -8.14 -4.09
N LEU A 76 -8.30 -9.19 -4.92
CA LEU A 76 -7.03 -9.81 -5.30
C LEU A 76 -6.13 -8.84 -6.08
N THR A 77 -6.72 -8.14 -7.04
CA THR A 77 -6.03 -7.14 -7.86
C THR A 77 -5.54 -5.98 -6.98
N ALA A 78 -6.39 -5.44 -6.13
CA ALA A 78 -6.03 -4.32 -5.26
C ALA A 78 -4.89 -4.68 -4.31
N SER A 79 -4.93 -5.85 -3.67
CA SER A 79 -3.84 -6.29 -2.77
C SER A 79 -2.51 -6.45 -3.52
N ARG A 80 -2.53 -7.04 -4.73
CA ARG A 80 -1.32 -7.18 -5.57
C ARG A 80 -0.71 -5.82 -5.90
N TYR A 81 -1.53 -4.91 -6.42
CA TYR A 81 -1.04 -3.62 -6.90
C TYR A 81 -0.79 -2.61 -5.79
N ALA A 82 -1.43 -2.74 -4.62
CA ALA A 82 -1.06 -1.97 -3.44
C ALA A 82 0.35 -2.34 -2.96
N TYR A 83 0.66 -3.64 -2.91
CA TYR A 83 2.00 -4.12 -2.57
C TYR A 83 3.06 -3.65 -3.57
N LEU A 84 2.77 -3.77 -4.87
CA LEU A 84 3.62 -3.23 -5.94
C LEU A 84 3.83 -1.71 -5.79
N GLY A 85 2.76 -0.98 -5.43
CA GLY A 85 2.77 0.44 -5.10
C GLY A 85 3.43 0.79 -3.76
N SER A 86 4.27 -0.10 -3.22
CA SER A 86 5.09 0.10 -2.02
C SER A 86 4.38 -0.06 -0.66
N PHE A 87 3.24 -0.77 -0.59
CA PHE A 87 2.76 -1.29 0.70
C PHE A 87 3.65 -2.46 1.16
N ASP A 88 3.57 -2.80 2.45
CA ASP A 88 4.43 -3.82 3.10
C ASP A 88 3.74 -5.16 3.33
N GLY A 89 2.40 -5.20 3.24
CA GLY A 89 1.64 -6.42 3.40
C GLY A 89 0.15 -6.23 3.15
N THR A 90 -0.60 -7.33 3.25
CA THR A 90 -2.05 -7.36 3.00
C THR A 90 -2.74 -8.30 4.00
N SER A 91 -4.03 -8.06 4.25
CA SER A 91 -4.93 -9.02 4.90
C SER A 91 -5.49 -10.10 3.96
N ASN A 92 -5.29 -9.96 2.66
CA ASN A 92 -5.86 -10.85 1.66
C ASN A 92 -5.05 -12.14 1.53
N VAL A 93 -5.56 -13.22 2.13
CA VAL A 93 -4.92 -14.55 2.13
C VAL A 93 -4.68 -15.08 0.72
N GLN A 94 -5.59 -14.84 -0.23
CA GLN A 94 -5.43 -15.29 -1.60
C GLN A 94 -4.26 -14.58 -2.29
N ALA A 95 -4.10 -13.28 -2.04
CA ALA A 95 -2.99 -12.49 -2.58
C ALA A 95 -1.64 -12.94 -1.98
N ALA A 96 -1.61 -13.18 -0.67
CA ALA A 96 -0.43 -13.74 0.01
C ALA A 96 -0.04 -15.11 -0.57
N TYR A 97 -1.00 -16.01 -0.76
CA TYR A 97 -0.77 -17.34 -1.33
C TYR A 97 -0.28 -17.28 -2.79
N ARG A 98 -0.91 -16.46 -3.64
CA ARG A 98 -0.61 -16.42 -5.09
C ARG A 98 0.66 -15.65 -5.43
N PHE A 99 0.96 -14.59 -4.67
CA PHE A 99 2.01 -13.63 -5.04
C PHE A 99 3.13 -13.55 -4.01
N GLY A 100 3.07 -14.32 -2.91
CA GLY A 100 4.09 -14.28 -1.85
C GLY A 100 4.09 -12.98 -1.04
N ILE A 101 3.01 -12.20 -1.08
CA ILE A 101 2.90 -10.93 -0.36
C ILE A 101 2.84 -11.21 1.15
N PRO A 102 3.57 -10.47 2.00
CA PRO A 102 3.49 -10.63 3.45
C PRO A 102 2.04 -10.49 3.95
N LEU A 103 1.57 -11.54 4.63
CA LEU A 103 0.24 -11.57 5.23
C LEU A 103 0.30 -10.86 6.60
N ALA A 104 -0.65 -9.97 6.84
CA ALA A 104 -0.82 -9.31 8.12
C ALA A 104 -2.30 -9.26 8.50
N GLY A 105 -2.59 -9.55 9.77
CA GLY A 105 -3.95 -9.56 10.31
C GLY A 105 -3.92 -9.55 11.83
N THR A 106 -5.02 -9.13 12.42
CA THR A 106 -5.19 -9.06 13.88
C THR A 106 -6.54 -9.68 14.24
N MET A 107 -7.18 -9.25 15.33
CA MET A 107 -8.57 -9.58 15.66
C MET A 107 -9.58 -8.55 15.13
N SER A 108 -10.87 -8.92 15.13
CA SER A 108 -11.99 -8.06 14.76
C SER A 108 -12.83 -7.69 15.99
N HIS A 109 -13.61 -6.60 15.92
CA HIS A 109 -14.54 -6.25 16.99
C HIS A 109 -15.55 -7.37 17.25
N ALA A 110 -16.03 -8.06 16.20
CA ALA A 110 -16.95 -9.18 16.33
C ALA A 110 -16.36 -10.35 17.15
N PHE A 111 -15.04 -10.57 17.06
CA PHE A 111 -14.36 -11.54 17.91
C PHE A 111 -14.35 -11.07 19.37
N VAL A 112 -13.97 -9.81 19.63
CA VAL A 112 -13.94 -9.26 21.00
C VAL A 112 -15.32 -9.29 21.65
N SER A 113 -16.36 -8.90 20.92
CA SER A 113 -17.74 -8.87 21.43
C SER A 113 -18.41 -10.25 21.54
N SER A 114 -17.72 -11.34 21.18
CA SER A 114 -18.27 -12.70 21.26
C SER A 114 -18.06 -13.39 22.61
N PHE A 115 -17.30 -12.75 23.51
CA PHE A 115 -16.99 -13.27 24.85
C PHE A 115 -17.82 -12.55 25.91
N SER A 116 -18.10 -13.25 27.01
CA SER A 116 -18.84 -12.74 28.16
C SER A 116 -18.09 -12.96 29.47
N SER A 117 -17.49 -14.14 29.66
CA SER A 117 -16.72 -14.47 30.88
C SER A 117 -15.60 -15.47 30.59
N PHE A 118 -14.72 -15.70 31.58
CA PHE A 118 -13.67 -16.70 31.48
C PHE A 118 -14.18 -18.14 31.26
N ASP A 119 -15.48 -18.41 31.50
CA ASP A 119 -16.10 -19.72 31.21
C ASP A 119 -16.18 -20.00 29.70
N ASP A 120 -16.13 -18.97 28.87
CA ASP A 120 -16.09 -19.10 27.41
C ASP A 120 -14.74 -19.64 26.91
N LEU A 121 -13.71 -19.61 27.75
CA LEU A 121 -12.41 -20.20 27.44
C LEU A 121 -12.49 -21.72 27.54
N LYS A 122 -12.66 -22.35 26.38
CA LYS A 122 -12.60 -23.82 26.29
C LYS A 122 -11.17 -24.30 26.54
N ASN A 123 -11.04 -25.53 27.06
CA ASN A 123 -9.73 -26.19 27.17
C ASN A 123 -9.05 -26.20 25.80
N THR A 124 -7.94 -25.48 25.71
CA THR A 124 -7.12 -25.42 24.51
C THR A 124 -5.86 -26.25 24.75
N ASN A 125 -5.39 -26.96 23.71
CA ASN A 125 -4.03 -27.54 23.68
C ASN A 125 -2.98 -26.42 23.45
N SER A 126 -3.17 -25.26 24.08
CA SER A 126 -2.33 -24.09 23.90
C SER A 126 -0.94 -24.35 24.46
N PRO A 127 0.13 -23.90 23.78
CA PRO A 127 1.49 -23.98 24.32
C PRO A 127 1.69 -23.11 25.57
N LEU A 128 0.75 -22.23 25.92
CA LEU A 128 0.81 -21.42 27.15
C LEU A 128 0.32 -22.19 28.38
N GLY A 129 -0.33 -23.34 28.17
CA GLY A 129 -0.88 -24.18 29.24
C GLY A 129 -2.18 -23.65 29.86
N PRO A 130 -2.84 -24.49 30.69
CA PRO A 130 -4.17 -24.19 31.24
C PRO A 130 -4.16 -23.09 32.32
N ASP A 131 -3.01 -22.81 32.93
CA ASP A 131 -2.89 -21.78 33.99
C ASP A 131 -2.60 -20.37 33.44
N PHE A 132 -2.48 -20.21 32.12
CA PHE A 132 -2.23 -18.90 31.52
C PHE A 132 -3.31 -17.84 31.86
N PRO A 133 -4.63 -18.15 31.85
CA PRO A 133 -5.64 -17.19 32.30
C PRO A 133 -5.42 -16.68 33.73
N LYS A 134 -5.00 -17.55 34.66
CA LYS A 134 -4.66 -17.14 36.04
C LYS A 134 -3.44 -16.22 36.08
N THR A 135 -2.43 -16.51 35.24
CA THR A 135 -1.25 -15.65 35.08
C THR A 135 -1.63 -14.26 34.58
N VAL A 136 -2.57 -14.18 33.65
CA VAL A 136 -3.10 -12.91 33.14
C VAL A 136 -3.85 -12.14 34.22
N LEU A 137 -4.68 -12.79 35.03
CA LEU A 137 -5.38 -12.12 36.13
C LEU A 137 -4.41 -11.52 37.17
N ALA A 138 -3.34 -12.26 37.52
CA ALA A 138 -2.29 -11.73 38.40
C ALA A 138 -1.56 -10.54 37.75
N ALA A 139 -1.18 -10.66 36.47
CA ALA A 139 -0.54 -9.60 35.71
C ALA A 139 -1.44 -8.35 35.55
N ARG A 140 -2.76 -8.53 35.42
CA ARG A 140 -3.74 -7.43 35.37
C ARG A 140 -3.68 -6.60 36.64
N ASP A 141 -3.68 -7.25 37.80
CA ASP A 141 -3.66 -6.54 39.07
C ASP A 141 -2.35 -5.76 39.26
N GLU A 142 -1.22 -6.31 38.80
CA GLU A 142 0.08 -5.62 38.76
C GLU A 142 0.05 -4.41 37.81
N VAL A 143 -0.46 -4.57 36.58
CA VAL A 143 -0.56 -3.48 35.60
C VAL A 143 -1.46 -2.36 36.10
N PHE A 144 -2.59 -2.69 36.74
CA PHE A 144 -3.51 -1.68 37.24
C PHE A 144 -2.92 -0.88 38.40
N ASN A 145 -1.99 -1.47 39.16
CA ASN A 145 -1.27 -0.79 40.24
C ASN A 145 -0.19 0.19 39.76
N VAL A 146 0.17 0.18 38.47
CA VAL A 146 1.06 1.21 37.91
C VAL A 146 0.39 2.60 37.98
N TRP A 147 -0.95 2.64 37.89
CA TRP A 147 -1.74 3.87 37.96
C TRP A 147 -2.86 3.74 39.00
N PRO A 148 -2.56 3.86 40.31
CA PRO A 148 -3.55 3.64 41.37
C PRO A 148 -4.70 4.65 41.35
N GLU A 149 -4.44 5.85 40.84
CA GLU A 149 -5.46 6.91 40.66
C GLU A 149 -6.44 6.60 39.51
N ASN A 150 -6.06 5.69 38.60
CA ASN A 150 -6.91 5.30 37.49
C ASN A 150 -7.90 4.23 37.93
N ASN A 151 -9.18 4.44 37.64
CA ASN A 151 -10.26 3.54 38.05
C ASN A 151 -10.40 2.29 37.14
N PHE A 152 -9.29 1.69 36.71
CA PHE A 152 -9.29 0.56 35.76
C PHE A 152 -10.06 -0.65 36.29
N ARG A 153 -10.05 -0.90 37.60
CA ARG A 153 -10.80 -2.02 38.20
C ARG A 153 -12.31 -1.93 37.98
N GLN A 154 -12.86 -0.72 37.83
CA GLN A 154 -14.28 -0.51 37.58
C GLN A 154 -14.56 -0.31 36.08
N MET A 155 -13.62 0.26 35.34
CA MET A 155 -13.83 0.65 33.93
C MET A 155 -13.42 -0.42 32.93
N ALA A 156 -12.38 -1.20 33.21
CA ALA A 156 -11.86 -2.19 32.28
C ALA A 156 -12.83 -3.36 32.15
N LYS A 157 -13.12 -3.72 30.91
CA LYS A 157 -14.14 -4.69 30.54
C LYS A 157 -13.53 -6.10 30.60
N GLU A 158 -14.11 -6.96 31.43
CA GLU A 158 -13.60 -8.33 31.64
C GLU A 158 -13.76 -9.21 30.40
N ASP A 159 -14.88 -9.09 29.70
CA ASP A 159 -15.16 -9.74 28.42
C ASP A 159 -14.10 -9.40 27.34
N GLU A 160 -13.64 -8.15 27.29
CA GLU A 160 -12.53 -7.75 26.41
C GLU A 160 -11.21 -8.42 26.79
N LEU A 161 -10.90 -8.52 28.09
CA LEU A 161 -9.74 -9.24 28.58
C LEU A 161 -9.81 -10.72 28.21
N VAL A 162 -10.97 -11.37 28.39
CA VAL A 162 -11.19 -12.77 28.02
C VAL A 162 -10.92 -12.99 26.54
N ALA A 163 -11.41 -12.11 25.66
CA ALA A 163 -11.15 -12.20 24.23
C ALA A 163 -9.64 -12.12 23.92
N PHE A 164 -8.92 -11.23 24.58
CA PHE A 164 -7.46 -11.12 24.41
C PHE A 164 -6.73 -12.37 24.90
N VAL A 165 -7.15 -12.96 26.02
CA VAL A 165 -6.61 -14.23 26.51
C VAL A 165 -6.87 -15.36 25.51
N ALA A 166 -8.10 -15.47 24.99
CA ALA A 166 -8.45 -16.47 23.98
C ALA A 166 -7.57 -16.36 22.72
N PHE A 167 -7.31 -15.12 22.27
CA PHE A 167 -6.44 -14.88 21.13
C PHE A 167 -4.98 -15.24 21.44
N ALA A 168 -4.46 -14.86 22.61
CA ALA A 168 -3.09 -15.19 23.03
C ALA A 168 -2.87 -16.70 23.20
N LEU A 169 -3.87 -17.43 23.72
CA LEU A 169 -3.83 -18.90 23.80
C LEU A 169 -3.71 -19.55 22.43
N THR A 170 -4.31 -18.96 21.40
CA THR A 170 -4.29 -19.49 20.03
C THR A 170 -3.06 -19.04 19.25
N PHE A 171 -2.64 -17.78 19.41
CA PHE A 171 -1.58 -17.12 18.64
C PHE A 171 -0.55 -16.44 19.55
N PRO A 172 0.18 -17.19 20.39
CA PRO A 172 1.03 -16.65 21.45
C PRO A 172 2.17 -15.76 20.94
N ASP A 173 2.74 -16.10 19.78
CA ASP A 173 3.86 -15.36 19.19
C ASP A 173 3.41 -14.21 18.28
N ASN A 174 2.10 -14.12 17.99
CA ASN A 174 1.50 -13.13 17.08
C ASN A 174 0.38 -12.32 17.75
N PHE A 175 0.41 -12.21 19.08
CA PHE A 175 -0.61 -11.50 19.83
C PHE A 175 -0.60 -9.99 19.53
N LEU A 176 -1.64 -9.51 18.83
CA LEU A 176 -1.88 -8.10 18.53
C LEU A 176 -3.34 -7.75 18.82
N ALA A 177 -3.58 -6.97 19.87
CA ALA A 177 -4.91 -6.71 20.40
C ALA A 177 -5.62 -5.53 19.72
N LEU A 178 -6.93 -5.64 19.47
CA LEU A 178 -7.79 -4.53 19.07
C LEU A 178 -8.36 -3.87 20.32
N VAL A 179 -7.93 -2.64 20.62
CA VAL A 179 -8.11 -2.06 21.97
C VAL A 179 -9.25 -1.06 22.08
N ASP A 180 -9.98 -0.78 21.02
CA ASP A 180 -10.99 0.27 20.97
C ASP A 180 -12.42 -0.26 20.82
N THR A 181 -12.69 -1.49 21.27
CA THR A 181 -14.04 -2.06 21.24
C THR A 181 -14.97 -1.37 22.24
N TYR A 182 -14.47 -1.05 23.44
CA TYR A 182 -15.23 -0.34 24.48
C TYR A 182 -14.65 1.03 24.81
N ASN A 183 -13.43 1.06 25.34
CA ASN A 183 -12.69 2.30 25.58
C ASN A 183 -11.19 2.02 25.51
N THR A 184 -10.51 2.75 24.63
CA THR A 184 -9.08 2.55 24.35
C THR A 184 -8.20 2.67 25.59
N LEU A 185 -8.34 3.74 26.37
CA LEU A 185 -7.40 4.04 27.46
C LEU A 185 -7.84 3.49 28.82
N SER A 186 -9.14 3.30 29.05
CA SER A 186 -9.66 2.79 30.33
C SER A 186 -9.96 1.30 30.34
N SER A 187 -9.95 0.62 29.18
CA SER A 187 -10.21 -0.81 29.06
C SER A 187 -9.20 -1.53 28.17
N GLY A 188 -9.12 -1.18 26.88
CA GLY A 188 -8.39 -2.02 25.93
C GLY A 188 -6.87 -1.99 26.12
N VAL A 189 -6.25 -0.81 26.22
CA VAL A 189 -4.80 -0.68 26.49
C VAL A 189 -4.41 -1.34 27.83
N PRO A 190 -5.09 -1.10 28.97
CA PRO A 190 -4.73 -1.78 30.22
C PRO A 190 -4.95 -3.30 30.17
N ASN A 191 -6.02 -3.78 29.52
CA ASN A 191 -6.23 -5.22 29.30
C ASN A 191 -5.16 -5.84 28.39
N PHE A 192 -4.75 -5.15 27.32
CA PHE A 192 -3.64 -5.57 26.47
C PHE A 192 -2.34 -5.69 27.27
N LEU A 193 -2.02 -4.69 28.09
CA LEU A 193 -0.82 -4.67 28.92
C LEU A 193 -0.81 -5.84 29.92
N ALA A 194 -1.96 -6.21 30.49
CA ALA A 194 -2.08 -7.37 31.36
C ALA A 194 -1.69 -8.67 30.64
N VAL A 195 -2.23 -8.90 29.44
CA VAL A 195 -1.92 -10.09 28.63
C VAL A 195 -0.46 -10.06 28.15
N ALA A 196 0.02 -8.89 27.72
CA ALA A 196 1.40 -8.69 27.29
C ALA A 196 2.40 -8.98 28.42
N LEU A 197 2.15 -8.50 29.63
CA LEU A 197 2.98 -8.81 30.81
C LEU A 197 2.99 -10.32 31.11
N ALA A 198 1.81 -10.96 31.06
CA ALA A 198 1.72 -12.40 31.26
C ALA A 198 2.52 -13.19 30.20
N LEU A 199 2.46 -12.78 28.94
CA LEU A 199 3.26 -13.38 27.85
C LEU A 199 4.76 -13.19 28.09
N PHE A 200 5.19 -12.00 28.50
CA PHE A 200 6.60 -11.74 28.81
C PHE A 200 7.12 -12.61 29.95
N LYS A 201 6.34 -12.77 31.02
CA LYS A 201 6.70 -13.60 32.19
C LYS A 201 6.96 -15.08 31.84
N ILE A 202 6.37 -15.57 30.76
CA ILE A 202 6.55 -16.95 30.27
C ILE A 202 7.49 -17.02 29.05
N GLY A 203 8.26 -15.96 28.80
CA GLY A 203 9.27 -15.92 27.74
C GLY A 203 8.72 -15.76 26.32
N ARG A 204 7.47 -15.33 26.18
CA ARG A 204 6.82 -15.05 24.88
C ARG A 204 6.79 -13.55 24.61
N LYS A 205 6.77 -13.17 23.33
CA LYS A 205 6.80 -11.76 22.92
C LYS A 205 5.49 -11.36 22.24
N PRO A 206 4.67 -10.47 22.84
CA PRO A 206 3.53 -9.88 22.15
C PRO A 206 3.98 -8.97 21.00
N GLN A 207 3.11 -8.75 20.01
CA GLN A 207 3.42 -7.92 18.85
C GLN A 207 3.04 -6.45 19.06
N GLY A 208 1.88 -6.18 19.67
CA GLY A 208 1.40 -4.81 19.85
C GLY A 208 -0.11 -4.66 19.95
N LEU A 209 -0.63 -3.48 19.61
CA LEU A 209 -2.06 -3.19 19.59
C LEU A 209 -2.50 -2.48 18.30
N ARG A 210 -3.81 -2.52 18.02
CA ARG A 210 -4.48 -1.78 16.95
C ARG A 210 -5.53 -0.83 17.54
N ILE A 211 -5.53 0.40 17.07
CA ILE A 211 -6.54 1.43 17.34
C ILE A 211 -7.27 1.70 16.01
N ASP A 212 -8.60 1.57 15.98
CA ASP A 212 -9.43 1.70 14.76
C ASP A 212 -10.45 2.86 14.83
N SER A 213 -10.37 3.73 15.83
CA SER A 213 -11.29 4.84 16.05
C SER A 213 -10.76 5.88 17.03
N GLY A 214 -11.45 7.03 17.10
CA GLY A 214 -11.09 8.16 17.96
C GLY A 214 -9.95 9.04 17.42
N ASP A 215 -9.39 9.87 18.29
CA ASP A 215 -8.21 10.70 17.98
C ASP A 215 -6.96 9.82 17.95
N LEU A 216 -6.59 9.35 16.75
CA LEU A 216 -5.49 8.41 16.56
C LEU A 216 -4.14 8.98 16.98
N ALA A 217 -3.91 10.29 16.82
CA ALA A 217 -2.66 10.94 17.23
C ALA A 217 -2.55 10.94 18.76
N TYR A 218 -3.58 11.43 19.45
CA TYR A 218 -3.62 11.43 20.92
C TYR A 218 -3.55 10.02 21.50
N LEU A 219 -4.41 9.11 21.02
CA LEU A 219 -4.50 7.75 21.55
C LEU A 219 -3.21 6.95 21.34
N SER A 220 -2.52 7.11 20.21
CA SER A 220 -1.23 6.46 19.98
C SER A 220 -0.14 6.97 20.93
N ARG A 221 -0.10 8.29 21.20
CA ARG A 221 0.85 8.89 22.15
C ARG A 221 0.60 8.41 23.58
N GLU A 222 -0.66 8.37 24.00
CA GLU A 222 -1.01 7.88 25.34
C GLU A 222 -0.73 6.38 25.49
N ALA A 223 -1.04 5.57 24.48
CA ALA A 223 -0.67 4.15 24.48
C ALA A 223 0.86 3.97 24.60
N ARG A 224 1.65 4.74 23.84
CA ARG A 224 3.11 4.69 23.93
C ARG A 224 3.63 5.17 25.29
N ARG A 225 3.03 6.19 25.89
CA ARG A 225 3.35 6.65 27.25
C ARG A 225 3.14 5.51 28.24
N MET A 226 1.99 4.85 28.20
CA MET A 226 1.68 3.70 29.05
C MET A 226 2.67 2.55 28.83
N PHE A 227 3.08 2.28 27.59
CA PHE A 227 4.11 1.27 27.29
C PHE A 227 5.44 1.61 27.97
N ARG A 228 5.92 2.85 27.84
CA ARG A 228 7.19 3.28 28.45
C ARG A 228 7.14 3.23 29.99
N GLU A 229 5.99 3.51 30.59
CA GLU A 229 5.80 3.42 32.04
C GLU A 229 5.81 1.96 32.52
N CYS A 230 5.09 1.05 31.83
CA CYS A 230 5.17 -0.38 32.11
C CYS A 230 6.58 -0.94 31.90
N GLU A 231 7.31 -0.52 30.87
CA GLU A 231 8.71 -0.92 30.66
C GLU A 231 9.61 -0.52 31.83
N LYS A 232 9.45 0.71 32.35
CA LYS A 232 10.21 1.17 33.52
C LYS A 232 9.89 0.37 34.78
N VAL A 233 8.62 0.00 34.98
CA VAL A 233 8.18 -0.72 36.20
C VAL A 233 8.53 -2.20 36.14
N PHE A 234 8.29 -2.86 35.02
CA PHE A 234 8.40 -4.32 34.91
C PHE A 234 9.70 -4.81 34.26
N GLY A 235 10.47 -3.92 33.62
CA GLY A 235 11.75 -4.27 32.98
C GLY A 235 11.64 -5.06 31.67
N TYR A 236 10.43 -5.22 31.12
CA TYR A 236 10.18 -5.86 29.82
C TYR A 236 10.06 -4.84 28.70
N PRO A 237 10.38 -5.19 27.44
CA PRO A 237 10.48 -4.24 26.32
C PRO A 237 9.11 -3.81 25.75
N PHE A 238 8.25 -3.21 26.58
CA PHE A 238 6.93 -2.71 26.17
C PHE A 238 7.02 -1.53 25.20
N GLY A 239 8.01 -0.65 25.38
CA GLY A 239 8.20 0.56 24.58
C GLY A 239 8.43 0.27 23.10
N GLY A 240 8.91 -0.93 22.75
CA GLY A 240 9.12 -1.39 21.38
C GLY A 240 7.96 -2.15 20.75
N LEU A 241 6.82 -2.29 21.44
CA LEU A 241 5.63 -2.97 20.90
C LEU A 241 4.96 -2.13 19.82
N THR A 242 4.41 -2.78 18.79
CA THR A 242 3.89 -2.11 17.61
C THR A 242 2.57 -1.40 17.91
N ILE A 243 2.40 -0.17 17.47
CA ILE A 243 1.09 0.51 17.44
C ILE A 243 0.62 0.57 15.99
N VAL A 244 -0.44 -0.18 15.69
CA VAL A 244 -1.16 -0.11 14.42
C VAL A 244 -2.30 0.87 14.55
N VAL A 245 -2.46 1.78 13.59
CA VAL A 245 -3.66 2.60 13.48
C VAL A 245 -4.36 2.29 12.17
N SER A 246 -5.68 2.14 12.25
CA SER A 246 -6.58 2.08 11.11
C SER A 246 -7.76 3.01 11.39
N ASN A 247 -8.49 3.39 10.35
CA ASN A 247 -9.80 4.08 10.34
C ASN A 247 -9.85 5.08 9.17
N ASP A 248 -10.48 4.69 8.07
CA ASP A 248 -10.69 5.51 6.87
C ASP A 248 -9.50 6.39 6.43
N LEU A 249 -8.28 5.88 6.62
CA LEU A 249 -7.06 6.61 6.34
C LEU A 249 -6.92 6.87 4.84
N ASN A 250 -6.62 8.11 4.48
CA ASN A 250 -6.21 8.55 3.15
C ASN A 250 -4.92 9.40 3.26
N GLU A 251 -4.40 9.91 2.15
CA GLU A 251 -3.14 10.67 2.17
C GLU A 251 -3.22 11.94 3.02
N ALA A 252 -4.37 12.63 3.02
CA ALA A 252 -4.57 13.84 3.80
C ALA A 252 -4.65 13.53 5.31
N ALA A 253 -5.36 12.46 5.70
CA ALA A 253 -5.44 12.01 7.08
C ALA A 253 -4.06 11.59 7.62
N ILE A 254 -3.27 10.87 6.83
CA ILE A 254 -1.90 10.49 7.21
C ILE A 254 -1.02 11.73 7.36
N THR A 255 -1.14 12.71 6.45
CA THR A 255 -0.39 13.97 6.54
C THR A 255 -0.74 14.74 7.82
N ALA A 256 -2.04 14.85 8.14
CA ALA A 256 -2.50 15.49 9.37
C ALA A 256 -1.94 14.79 10.63
N LEU A 257 -1.96 13.45 10.67
CA LEU A 257 -1.37 12.69 11.78
C LEU A 257 0.14 12.95 11.94
N ASN A 258 0.87 13.07 10.83
CA ASN A 258 2.29 13.41 10.86
C ASN A 258 2.52 14.83 11.41
N ASP A 259 1.71 15.80 10.98
CA ASP A 259 1.81 17.20 11.40
C ASP A 259 1.47 17.38 12.89
N GLU A 260 0.46 16.67 13.39
CA GLU A 260 0.07 16.65 14.80
C GLU A 260 1.07 15.89 15.70
N GLY A 261 1.86 14.99 15.11
CA GLY A 261 2.79 14.09 15.79
C GLY A 261 2.09 12.88 16.41
N HIS A 262 2.44 11.68 15.99
CA HIS A 262 1.83 10.42 16.43
C HIS A 262 2.90 9.36 16.76
N GLU A 263 2.51 8.32 17.50
CA GLU A 263 3.39 7.20 17.91
C GLU A 263 3.03 5.87 17.20
N ALA A 264 2.23 5.95 16.12
CA ALA A 264 1.89 4.79 15.29
C ALA A 264 3.09 4.31 14.47
N ASP A 265 3.28 3.00 14.41
CA ASP A 265 4.35 2.34 13.65
C ASP A 265 3.85 1.83 12.28
N VAL A 266 2.55 1.54 12.21
CA VAL A 266 1.90 0.91 11.06
C VAL A 266 0.57 1.58 10.77
N PHE A 267 0.30 1.88 9.50
CA PHE A 267 -1.01 2.31 9.03
C PHE A 267 -1.72 1.17 8.29
N GLY A 268 -2.89 0.79 8.78
CA GLY A 268 -3.81 -0.14 8.11
C GLY A 268 -4.82 0.63 7.28
N ILE A 269 -4.74 0.52 5.96
CA ILE A 269 -5.55 1.33 5.02
C ILE A 269 -6.49 0.41 4.26
N GLY A 270 -7.78 0.76 4.29
CA GLY A 270 -8.86 -0.06 3.74
C GLY A 270 -9.48 0.53 2.47
N THR A 271 -10.66 1.15 2.62
CA THR A 271 -11.48 1.65 1.51
C THR A 271 -10.69 2.54 0.55
N ASN A 272 -10.02 3.58 1.05
CA ASN A 272 -9.35 4.57 0.22
C ASN A 272 -8.31 4.00 -0.73
N VAL A 273 -7.56 2.95 -0.34
CA VAL A 273 -6.55 2.34 -1.22
C VAL A 273 -7.19 1.46 -2.29
N VAL A 274 -8.16 0.61 -1.94
CA VAL A 274 -8.71 -0.39 -2.88
C VAL A 274 -9.77 0.18 -3.82
N THR A 275 -10.51 1.21 -3.41
CA THR A 275 -11.54 1.84 -4.26
C THR A 275 -11.01 3.07 -4.99
N CYS A 276 -9.82 3.57 -4.61
CA CYS A 276 -9.27 4.82 -5.12
C CYS A 276 -10.29 5.96 -5.01
N GLN A 277 -10.89 6.12 -3.83
CA GLN A 277 -12.11 6.89 -3.61
C GLN A 277 -12.07 8.33 -4.14
N SER A 278 -10.92 9.01 -4.08
CA SER A 278 -10.75 10.36 -4.60
C SER A 278 -10.88 10.45 -6.12
N GLN A 279 -10.50 9.38 -6.84
CA GLN A 279 -10.58 9.27 -8.28
C GLN A 279 -10.67 7.78 -8.68
N PRO A 280 -11.87 7.18 -8.74
CA PRO A 280 -12.05 5.73 -8.93
C PRO A 280 -11.81 5.25 -10.38
N ALA A 281 -11.27 6.10 -11.25
CA ALA A 281 -10.91 5.77 -12.62
C ALA A 281 -9.70 6.59 -13.09
N LEU A 282 -8.77 5.95 -13.82
CA LEU A 282 -7.54 6.62 -14.29
C LEU A 282 -7.73 7.46 -15.56
N GLY A 283 -8.70 7.12 -16.41
CA GLY A 283 -8.91 7.79 -17.70
C GLY A 283 -8.01 7.29 -18.85
N MET A 284 -7.60 6.02 -18.81
CA MET A 284 -6.87 5.39 -19.92
C MET A 284 -7.71 5.33 -21.19
N VAL A 285 -7.04 5.44 -22.35
CA VAL A 285 -7.68 5.37 -23.66
C VAL A 285 -6.96 4.39 -24.58
N TYR A 286 -7.72 3.74 -25.45
CA TYR A 286 -7.21 2.93 -26.54
C TYR A 286 -7.52 3.63 -27.87
N LYS A 287 -6.55 3.64 -28.79
CA LYS A 287 -6.63 4.37 -30.07
C LYS A 287 -5.88 3.63 -31.18
N LEU A 288 -6.53 3.49 -32.33
CA LEU A 288 -5.88 3.10 -33.57
C LEU A 288 -4.99 4.24 -34.06
N VAL A 289 -3.70 3.96 -34.27
CA VAL A 289 -2.71 4.95 -34.72
C VAL A 289 -2.17 4.65 -36.11
N GLU A 290 -2.34 3.42 -36.60
CA GLU A 290 -1.83 2.97 -37.90
C GLU A 290 -2.64 1.75 -38.37
N LEU A 291 -3.02 1.74 -39.65
CA LEU A 291 -3.72 0.63 -40.29
C LEU A 291 -3.05 0.31 -41.63
N GLU A 292 -2.55 -0.92 -41.80
CA GLU A 292 -1.87 -1.36 -43.03
C GLU A 292 -0.74 -0.40 -43.48
N GLY A 293 0.03 0.13 -42.51
CA GLY A 293 1.10 1.09 -42.75
C GLY A 293 0.63 2.54 -43.01
N LYS A 294 -0.68 2.79 -43.03
CA LYS A 294 -1.24 4.13 -43.19
C LYS A 294 -1.46 4.77 -41.81
N PRO A 295 -0.95 5.99 -41.55
CA PRO A 295 -1.16 6.68 -40.30
C PRO A 295 -2.65 6.98 -40.05
N CYS A 296 -3.12 6.80 -38.82
CA CYS A 296 -4.49 7.13 -38.39
C CYS A 296 -4.47 8.16 -37.27
N MET A 297 -5.30 9.19 -37.39
CA MET A 297 -5.46 10.24 -36.38
C MET A 297 -6.95 10.48 -36.12
N LYS A 298 -7.35 10.44 -34.85
CA LYS A 298 -8.67 10.88 -34.39
C LYS A 298 -8.58 12.35 -34.03
N LEU A 299 -9.30 13.18 -34.77
CA LEU A 299 -9.45 14.61 -34.48
C LEU A 299 -10.52 14.83 -33.40
N SER A 300 -10.42 15.96 -32.72
CA SER A 300 -11.30 16.36 -31.63
C SER A 300 -11.36 17.88 -31.55
N GLU A 301 -12.54 18.43 -31.25
CA GLU A 301 -12.71 19.87 -30.95
C GLU A 301 -11.78 20.32 -29.81
N ASP A 302 -11.59 19.44 -28.83
CA ASP A 302 -10.56 19.57 -27.81
C ASP A 302 -9.22 19.05 -28.35
N VAL A 303 -8.29 19.97 -28.62
CA VAL A 303 -6.96 19.69 -29.18
C VAL A 303 -6.20 18.66 -28.34
N GLU A 304 -6.34 18.68 -27.01
CA GLU A 304 -5.65 17.73 -26.12
C GLU A 304 -6.15 16.29 -26.27
N LYS A 305 -7.36 16.10 -26.83
CA LYS A 305 -7.97 14.80 -27.13
C LYS A 305 -7.69 14.31 -28.55
N THR A 306 -6.91 15.06 -29.34
CA THR A 306 -6.42 14.60 -30.64
C THR A 306 -5.33 13.55 -30.45
N SER A 307 -5.45 12.42 -31.16
CA SER A 307 -4.48 11.32 -31.03
C SER A 307 -3.28 11.52 -31.96
N LEU A 308 -2.09 11.09 -31.53
CA LEU A 308 -0.91 11.08 -32.41
C LEU A 308 -0.96 9.87 -33.37
N PRO A 309 -0.64 10.06 -34.66
CA PRO A 309 -0.66 9.00 -35.64
C PRO A 309 0.61 8.12 -35.56
N THR A 310 0.67 7.07 -36.37
CA THR A 310 1.78 6.11 -36.55
C THR A 310 2.13 5.25 -35.33
N ALA A 311 2.81 4.13 -35.56
CA ALA A 311 3.53 3.44 -34.49
C ALA A 311 4.61 4.35 -33.87
N LYS A 312 4.73 4.30 -32.54
CA LYS A 312 5.60 5.21 -31.77
C LYS A 312 6.59 4.46 -30.90
N SER A 313 7.80 4.97 -30.76
CA SER A 313 8.73 4.57 -29.69
C SER A 313 8.70 5.61 -28.58
N ALA A 314 8.91 5.18 -27.33
CA ALA A 314 8.94 6.04 -26.16
C ALA A 314 10.24 5.81 -25.38
N TYR A 315 10.92 6.90 -25.04
CA TYR A 315 12.21 6.89 -24.36
C TYR A 315 12.19 7.80 -23.14
N ARG A 316 12.78 7.36 -22.03
CA ARG A 316 13.04 8.21 -20.87
C ARG A 316 14.48 8.70 -20.90
N LEU A 317 14.62 10.02 -20.94
CA LEU A 317 15.89 10.72 -21.03
C LEU A 317 16.35 11.16 -19.65
N TYR A 318 17.59 10.79 -19.31
CA TYR A 318 18.20 11.11 -18.02
C TYR A 318 19.15 12.29 -18.12
N ASN A 319 19.08 13.20 -17.15
CA ASN A 319 19.97 14.37 -17.07
C ASN A 319 21.39 13.97 -16.63
N LYS A 320 22.30 14.95 -16.53
CA LYS A 320 23.69 14.72 -16.09
C LYS A 320 23.80 14.16 -14.66
N ALA A 321 22.84 14.50 -13.79
CA ALA A 321 22.74 13.99 -12.43
C ALA A 321 22.25 12.52 -12.39
N GLY A 322 21.74 11.98 -13.49
CA GLY A 322 21.19 10.63 -13.56
C GLY A 322 19.73 10.54 -13.17
N GLU A 323 19.01 11.66 -13.16
CA GLU A 323 17.58 11.74 -12.86
C GLU A 323 16.75 11.73 -14.16
N PRO A 324 15.58 11.07 -14.18
CA PRO A 324 14.60 11.21 -15.26
C PRO A 324 14.19 12.66 -15.45
N ALA A 325 14.20 13.14 -16.69
CA ALA A 325 13.87 14.54 -16.98
C ALA A 325 12.83 14.71 -18.09
N VAL A 326 12.85 13.86 -19.13
CA VAL A 326 11.95 13.99 -20.29
C VAL A 326 11.56 12.59 -20.78
N ASP A 327 10.27 12.35 -20.95
CA ASP A 327 9.78 11.22 -21.76
C ASP A 327 9.61 11.71 -23.20
N LEU A 328 10.44 11.19 -24.10
CA LEU A 328 10.45 11.50 -25.53
C LEU A 328 9.63 10.45 -26.28
N ILE A 329 8.63 10.91 -27.03
CA ILE A 329 7.86 10.09 -27.95
C ILE A 329 8.26 10.47 -29.38
N GLN A 330 8.54 9.48 -30.21
CA GLN A 330 8.86 9.68 -31.63
C GLN A 330 8.25 8.58 -32.50
N SER A 331 8.23 8.77 -33.83
CA SER A 331 7.86 7.70 -34.76
C SER A 331 8.77 6.50 -34.55
N ALA A 332 8.20 5.29 -34.60
CA ALA A 332 8.97 4.05 -34.49
C ALA A 332 9.97 3.85 -35.65
N SER A 333 9.81 4.58 -36.76
CA SER A 333 10.78 4.59 -37.88
C SER A 333 11.99 5.48 -37.64
N MET A 334 11.95 6.37 -36.64
CA MET A 334 13.06 7.27 -36.34
C MET A 334 14.17 6.52 -35.60
N PRO A 335 15.45 6.87 -35.83
CA PRO A 335 16.56 6.28 -35.09
C PRO A 335 16.42 6.55 -33.59
N ARG A 336 16.82 5.58 -32.78
CA ARG A 336 16.83 5.71 -31.31
C ARG A 336 17.72 6.88 -30.89
N PRO A 337 17.31 7.70 -29.90
CA PRO A 337 18.16 8.75 -29.35
C PRO A 337 19.46 8.18 -28.77
N VAL A 338 20.58 8.86 -29.02
CA VAL A 338 21.91 8.42 -28.59
C VAL A 338 22.37 9.23 -27.37
N CYS A 339 23.00 8.55 -26.41
CA CYS A 339 23.60 9.21 -25.24
C CYS A 339 24.68 10.21 -25.67
N GLY A 340 24.68 11.39 -25.07
CA GLY A 340 25.65 12.45 -25.38
C GLY A 340 25.34 13.27 -26.63
N GLU A 341 24.36 12.88 -27.45
CA GLU A 341 23.94 13.65 -28.61
C GLU A 341 22.84 14.67 -28.26
N LYS A 342 22.89 15.83 -28.91
CA LYS A 342 21.95 16.92 -28.66
C LYS A 342 20.64 16.67 -29.41
N LEU A 343 19.53 16.66 -28.67
CA LEU A 343 18.18 16.45 -29.16
C LEU A 343 17.35 17.71 -28.94
N PHE A 344 16.40 17.97 -29.83
CA PHE A 344 15.39 19.01 -29.62
C PHE A 344 14.11 18.37 -29.09
N CYS A 345 13.69 18.78 -27.89
CA CYS A 345 12.47 18.30 -27.25
C CYS A 345 11.45 19.44 -27.18
N LYS A 346 10.20 19.14 -27.55
CA LYS A 346 9.09 20.09 -27.51
C LYS A 346 7.89 19.41 -26.89
N ASP A 347 7.22 20.09 -25.98
CA ASP A 347 5.92 19.69 -25.47
C ASP A 347 4.88 19.78 -26.61
N LEU A 348 4.06 18.75 -26.76
CA LEU A 348 3.09 18.65 -27.85
C LEU A 348 1.94 19.65 -27.73
N TYR A 349 1.63 20.11 -26.52
CA TYR A 349 0.45 20.93 -26.22
C TYR A 349 0.83 22.32 -25.67
N ALA A 350 2.08 22.51 -25.24
CA ALA A 350 2.57 23.78 -24.76
C ALA A 350 3.77 24.27 -25.61
N ASP A 351 3.50 25.04 -26.67
CA ASP A 351 4.52 25.53 -27.62
C ASP A 351 5.73 26.24 -26.97
N LYS A 352 5.51 26.90 -25.84
CA LYS A 352 6.56 27.60 -25.08
C LYS A 352 7.46 26.64 -24.29
N LYS A 353 7.02 25.41 -24.02
CA LYS A 353 7.80 24.37 -23.35
C LYS A 353 8.62 23.59 -24.38
N ARG A 354 9.86 24.03 -24.58
CA ARG A 354 10.82 23.38 -25.48
C ARG A 354 12.23 23.54 -24.95
N CYS A 355 13.08 22.56 -25.20
CA CYS A 355 14.47 22.59 -24.79
C CYS A 355 15.36 21.82 -25.77
N PHE A 356 16.65 22.10 -25.72
CA PHE A 356 17.64 21.15 -26.21
C PHE A 356 18.10 20.29 -25.03
N PHE A 357 18.11 18.98 -25.22
CA PHE A 357 18.49 18.02 -24.19
C PHE A 357 19.68 17.19 -24.68
N ILE A 358 20.63 16.93 -23.78
CA ILE A 358 21.75 16.01 -24.04
C ILE A 358 21.64 14.90 -22.99
N PRO A 359 21.12 13.71 -23.36
CA PRO A 359 20.87 12.66 -22.39
C PRO A 359 22.17 12.00 -21.96
N LYS A 360 22.34 11.83 -20.64
CA LYS A 360 23.40 10.98 -20.09
C LYS A 360 23.08 9.50 -20.30
N ASN A 361 21.79 9.16 -20.17
CA ASN A 361 21.26 7.83 -20.41
C ASN A 361 19.91 7.93 -21.14
N VAL A 362 19.62 6.92 -21.96
CA VAL A 362 18.37 6.79 -22.73
C VAL A 362 17.78 5.41 -22.44
N GLU A 363 16.68 5.38 -21.69
CA GLU A 363 15.91 4.16 -21.43
C GLU A 363 14.79 4.03 -22.45
N GLU A 364 14.63 2.85 -23.04
CA GLU A 364 13.48 2.53 -23.90
C GLU A 364 12.35 1.99 -23.05
N LEU A 365 11.20 2.66 -23.08
CA LEU A 365 10.09 2.35 -22.17
C LEU A 365 9.25 1.17 -22.66
N LEU A 366 8.99 1.09 -23.96
CA LEU A 366 8.19 0.03 -24.56
C LEU A 366 9.05 -1.18 -24.88
N VAL A 367 8.87 -2.26 -24.11
CA VAL A 367 9.58 -3.53 -24.29
C VAL A 367 8.68 -4.51 -25.04
N LEU A 368 9.23 -5.23 -26.02
CA LEU A 368 8.50 -6.25 -26.77
C LEU A 368 8.26 -7.49 -25.91
N PHE A 369 7.02 -7.73 -25.47
CA PHE A 369 6.68 -8.90 -24.65
C PHE A 369 6.19 -10.07 -25.47
N ILE A 370 5.40 -9.82 -26.52
CA ILE A 370 4.80 -10.88 -27.32
C ILE A 370 5.14 -10.67 -28.79
N LYS A 371 5.71 -11.70 -29.42
CA LYS A 371 5.98 -11.74 -30.86
C LYS A 371 5.25 -12.94 -31.46
N ASP A 372 4.44 -12.70 -32.48
CA ASP A 372 3.70 -13.74 -33.22
C ASP A 372 2.88 -14.71 -32.33
N GLY A 373 2.32 -14.18 -31.23
CA GLY A 373 1.51 -14.94 -30.27
C GLY A 373 2.32 -15.59 -29.15
N GLU A 374 3.64 -15.54 -29.20
CA GLU A 374 4.54 -16.14 -28.22
C GLU A 374 5.16 -15.09 -27.30
N LEU A 375 5.29 -15.42 -26.02
CA LEU A 375 5.99 -14.60 -25.04
C LEU A 375 7.50 -14.66 -25.33
N VAL A 376 8.12 -13.51 -25.61
CA VAL A 376 9.56 -13.39 -25.92
C VAL A 376 10.38 -12.77 -24.79
N GLU A 377 9.70 -12.22 -23.78
CA GLU A 377 10.32 -11.66 -22.57
C GLU A 377 9.72 -12.32 -21.34
N PRO A 378 10.54 -12.71 -20.33
CA PRO A 378 10.02 -13.32 -19.11
C PRO A 378 9.12 -12.34 -18.35
N ILE A 379 8.07 -12.88 -17.74
CA ILE A 379 7.23 -12.13 -16.81
C ILE A 379 8.00 -11.97 -15.50
N GLU A 380 8.19 -10.74 -15.09
CA GLU A 380 8.91 -10.40 -13.86
C GLU A 380 8.08 -10.74 -12.62
N SER A 381 8.78 -11.10 -11.55
CA SER A 381 8.17 -11.29 -10.25
C SER A 381 7.60 -9.96 -9.72
N ILE A 382 6.66 -10.07 -8.78
CA ILE A 382 6.13 -8.88 -8.11
C ILE A 382 7.20 -8.11 -7.33
N GLU A 383 8.23 -8.79 -6.83
CA GLU A 383 9.35 -8.17 -6.11
C GLU A 383 10.24 -7.34 -7.03
N GLU A 384 10.51 -7.81 -8.24
CA GLU A 384 11.26 -7.03 -9.25
C GLU A 384 10.49 -5.77 -9.66
N SER A 385 9.19 -5.90 -9.90
CA SER A 385 8.31 -4.78 -10.23
C SER A 385 8.18 -3.78 -9.06
N ARG A 386 8.06 -4.27 -7.82
CA ARG A 386 8.02 -3.44 -6.61
C ARG A 386 9.35 -2.71 -6.39
N ALA A 387 10.48 -3.40 -6.53
CA ALA A 387 11.80 -2.79 -6.42
C ALA A 387 12.03 -1.71 -7.48
N ARG A 388 11.51 -1.91 -8.70
CA ARG A 388 11.48 -0.87 -9.74
C ARG A 388 10.66 0.34 -9.31
N CYS A 389 9.45 0.13 -8.80
CA CYS A 389 8.58 1.19 -8.32
C CYS A 389 9.25 2.04 -7.23
N ILE A 390 9.76 1.39 -6.18
CA ILE A 390 10.46 2.05 -5.07
C ILE A 390 11.66 2.85 -5.58
N ARG A 391 12.50 2.25 -6.43
CA ARG A 391 13.67 2.92 -7.00
C ARG A 391 13.27 4.16 -7.79
N GLN A 392 12.23 4.08 -8.61
CA GLN A 392 11.78 5.24 -9.39
C GLN A 392 11.18 6.32 -8.50
N LEU A 393 10.37 5.97 -7.49
CA LEU A 393 9.86 6.93 -6.50
C LEU A 393 10.97 7.65 -5.73
N GLN A 394 12.15 7.04 -5.59
CA GLN A 394 13.32 7.67 -4.96
C GLN A 394 14.17 8.48 -5.93
N LEU A 395 14.17 8.12 -7.22
CA LEU A 395 15.00 8.75 -8.25
C LEU A 395 14.35 9.98 -8.88
N PHE A 396 13.02 10.01 -8.96
CA PHE A 396 12.31 11.17 -9.51
C PHE A 396 12.44 12.37 -8.59
N ARG A 397 12.51 13.57 -9.20
CA ARG A 397 12.58 14.82 -8.45
C ARG A 397 11.34 15.01 -7.59
N ALA A 398 11.54 15.50 -6.38
CA ALA A 398 10.49 15.62 -5.37
C ALA A 398 9.31 16.51 -5.80
N ASP A 399 9.51 17.48 -6.68
CA ASP A 399 8.46 18.35 -7.22
C ASP A 399 7.44 17.61 -8.09
N HIS A 400 7.85 16.58 -8.83
CA HIS A 400 6.94 15.72 -9.59
C HIS A 400 6.16 14.74 -8.69
N LEU A 401 6.70 14.43 -7.51
CA LEU A 401 6.11 13.47 -6.57
C LEU A 401 5.23 14.14 -5.50
N ARG A 402 5.07 15.47 -5.54
CA ARG A 402 4.19 16.17 -4.59
C ARG A 402 2.77 15.66 -4.73
N LEU A 403 2.14 15.41 -3.58
CA LEU A 403 0.75 14.98 -3.52
C LEU A 403 -0.22 16.07 -3.98
N HIS A 404 0.19 17.34 -3.83
CA HIS A 404 -0.56 18.53 -4.19
C HIS A 404 0.28 19.41 -5.14
N ALA A 405 -0.34 19.83 -6.25
CA ALA A 405 0.27 20.70 -7.27
C ALA A 405 1.70 20.26 -7.71
N PRO A 406 1.85 19.04 -8.27
CA PRO A 406 3.12 18.61 -8.86
C PRO A 406 3.44 19.41 -10.13
N THR A 407 4.72 19.49 -10.49
CA THR A 407 5.23 20.26 -11.65
C THR A 407 5.35 19.46 -12.94
#